data_AF-A0A845DY31-F1
#
_entry.id   AF-A0A845DY31-F1
#
_cell.length_a   1.000
_cell.length_b   1.000
_cell.length_c   1.000
_cell.angle_alpha   90.00
_cell.angle_beta   90.00
_cell.angle_gamma   90.00
#
_symmetry.space_group_name_H-M   'P 1'
#
loop_
_entity.id
_entity.type
_entity.pdbx_description
1 polymer ?
#
loop_
_entity_poly.entity_id
_entity_poly.type
_entity_poly.pdbx_seq_one_letter_code
_entity_poly.pdbx_strand_id
1 'polypeptide(L)'
;MNRIEIIKKAVSQTTFWAVLSVVLASAFLVTVTYEATKASVQVTQNGEKELIRTHADTVDELMSEMDITVQPHDELSHKLSDSVEYGMDVEYITSKSIHLAIDGGEQKDYYTTADTVGEFFKENDLEFKEHDQLSHQSGERLADGMSIEVAEAFQVTLNDGGDEESVWTTKSTVGDLLDEQGIELNDLDELNLDEEAWLTADTPLEITRVEKVTEIVEEETDYSVEVKKDDSLPKGERKVLEDGQEGLVTKEYEVTIENGEEVSRELVEETVDQESRREIVALGTKVDEPDPQPAVTASASQPEEEPSSSGKVVQTSAKVSKSSEETSREKESSQTLQMHATAYTAECTGCSGITATGIDLNANPDKKVVAVDPSVIPLGSRVWVEGYGTAVAGDTGGAINGKRIDLHVPSKSEAYSFGSKTVKVKILD
;
A
#
# COMPACT_ATOMS: atom_id res chain seq x y z
N MET A 1 15.25 63.51 106.38
CA MET A 1 14.89 62.17 105.86
C MET A 1 15.41 61.12 106.81
N ASN A 2 14.53 60.26 107.29
CA ASN A 2 14.77 59.38 108.43
C ASN A 2 15.72 58.24 108.02
N ARG A 3 16.84 58.02 108.74
CA ARG A 3 17.83 56.96 108.40
C ARG A 3 17.20 55.56 108.28
N ILE A 4 16.10 55.34 109.00
CA ILE A 4 15.30 54.11 108.97
C ILE A 4 14.56 53.93 107.63
N GLU A 5 14.09 55.00 106.99
CA GLU A 5 13.45 54.91 105.66
C GLU A 5 14.44 54.57 104.56
N ILE A 6 15.66 55.09 104.63
CA ILE A 6 16.73 54.80 103.66
C ILE A 6 17.14 53.33 103.75
N ILE A 7 17.28 52.79 104.96
CA ILE A 7 17.60 51.37 105.19
C ILE A 7 16.44 50.46 104.76
N LYS A 8 15.18 50.82 105.06
CA LYS A 8 14.01 50.07 104.59
C LYS A 8 13.90 50.07 103.06
N LYS A 9 14.18 51.21 102.40
CA LYS A 9 14.19 51.33 100.94
C LYS A 9 15.33 50.55 100.30
N ALA A 10 16.54 50.58 100.89
CA ALA A 10 17.68 49.80 100.42
C ALA A 10 17.46 48.29 100.60
N VAL A 11 16.94 47.84 101.75
CA VAL A 11 16.59 46.44 102.00
C VAL A 11 15.49 45.99 101.04
N SER A 12 14.43 46.79 100.86
CA SER A 12 13.36 46.54 99.87
C SER A 12 13.87 46.48 98.43
N GLN A 13 14.89 47.25 98.09
CA GLN A 13 15.50 47.26 96.77
C GLN A 13 16.40 46.03 96.57
N THR A 14 17.19 45.64 97.57
CA THR A 14 18.00 44.41 97.52
C THR A 14 17.15 43.14 97.50
N THR A 15 16.04 43.08 98.25
CA THR A 15 15.10 41.97 98.20
C THR A 15 14.38 41.91 96.86
N PHE A 16 14.02 43.06 96.28
CA PHE A 16 13.46 43.13 94.93
C PHE A 16 14.41 42.58 93.87
N TRP A 17 15.69 43.01 93.86
CA TRP A 17 16.68 42.50 92.89
C TRP A 17 17.02 41.03 93.11
N ALA A 18 17.04 40.53 94.35
CA ALA A 18 17.23 39.11 94.64
C ALA A 18 16.05 38.26 94.11
N VAL A 19 14.81 38.69 94.34
CA VAL A 19 13.62 38.03 93.79
C VAL A 19 13.62 38.07 92.27
N LEU A 20 13.93 39.23 91.67
CA LEU A 20 14.03 39.37 90.22
C LEU A 20 15.11 38.44 89.63
N SER A 21 16.27 38.33 90.28
CA SER A 21 17.35 37.43 89.84
C SER A 21 16.94 35.96 89.90
N VAL A 22 16.19 35.55 90.92
CA VAL A 22 15.67 34.17 91.02
C VAL A 22 14.62 33.91 89.95
N VAL A 23 13.72 34.86 89.69
CA VAL A 23 12.72 34.75 88.62
C VAL A 23 13.40 34.64 87.26
N LEU A 24 14.37 35.50 86.96
CA LEU A 24 15.10 35.45 85.70
C LEU A 24 15.92 34.16 85.56
N ALA A 25 16.57 33.68 86.63
CA ALA A 25 17.27 32.41 86.61
C ALA A 25 16.33 31.22 86.41
N SER A 26 15.14 31.25 87.03
CA SER A 26 14.13 30.21 86.85
C SER A 26 13.54 30.21 85.44
N ALA A 27 13.24 31.39 84.90
CA ALA A 27 12.76 31.54 83.52
C ALA A 27 13.82 31.04 82.54
N PHE A 28 15.09 31.41 82.74
CA PHE A 28 16.21 30.93 81.94
C PHE A 28 16.35 29.40 82.02
N LEU A 29 16.29 28.82 83.22
CA LEU A 29 16.37 27.36 83.39
C LEU A 29 15.23 26.66 82.65
N VAL A 30 13.99 27.16 82.77
CA VAL A 30 12.82 26.62 82.07
C VAL A 30 13.02 26.68 80.56
N THR A 31 13.47 27.81 80.01
CA THR A 31 13.75 27.96 78.58
C THR A 31 14.85 26.99 78.12
N VAL A 32 15.95 26.87 78.85
CA VAL A 32 17.03 25.93 78.52
C VAL A 32 16.55 24.48 78.57
N THR A 33 15.76 24.11 79.58
CA THR A 33 15.20 22.76 79.65
C THR A 33 14.21 22.50 78.51
N TYR A 34 13.38 23.49 78.15
CA TYR A 34 12.45 23.37 77.03
C TYR A 34 13.17 23.22 75.69
N GLU A 35 14.22 23.99 75.42
CA GLU A 35 15.06 23.81 74.23
C GLU A 35 15.78 22.45 74.19
N ALA A 36 16.10 21.89 75.36
CA ALA A 36 16.71 20.58 75.48
C ALA A 36 15.73 19.41 75.24
N THR A 37 14.41 19.62 75.35
CA THR A 37 13.41 18.57 75.09
C THR A 37 13.05 18.42 73.62
N LYS A 38 13.56 19.26 72.72
CA LYS A 38 13.30 19.15 71.27
C LYS A 38 13.79 17.80 70.73
N ALA A 39 12.96 17.15 69.94
CA ALA A 39 13.37 16.04 69.09
C ALA A 39 14.30 16.55 67.98
N SER A 40 15.21 15.71 67.51
CA SER A 40 16.08 16.01 66.36
C SER A 40 15.65 15.11 65.22
N VAL A 41 15.11 15.68 64.15
CA VAL A 41 14.56 14.97 63.00
C VAL A 41 15.36 15.36 61.76
N GLN A 42 15.81 14.38 60.99
CA GLN A 42 16.34 14.64 59.65
C GLN A 42 15.16 14.75 58.69
N VAL A 43 15.09 15.85 57.94
CA VAL A 43 14.09 16.02 56.89
C VAL A 43 14.82 16.09 55.55
N THR A 44 14.45 15.24 54.61
CA THR A 44 14.97 15.26 53.25
C THR A 44 13.88 15.80 52.34
N GLN A 45 14.02 17.05 51.89
CA GLN A 45 13.08 17.70 50.98
C GLN A 45 13.67 17.75 49.57
N ASN A 46 13.04 17.07 48.61
CA ASN A 46 13.49 17.04 47.21
C ASN A 46 15.00 16.69 47.06
N GLY A 47 15.49 15.78 47.92
CA GLY A 47 16.89 15.36 47.98
C GLY A 47 17.82 16.24 48.83
N GLU A 48 17.38 17.42 49.27
CA GLU A 48 18.13 18.29 50.18
C GLU A 48 17.87 17.90 51.64
N LYS A 49 18.95 17.64 52.39
CA LYS A 49 18.86 17.18 53.78
C LYS A 49 19.02 18.33 54.75
N GLU A 50 18.06 18.48 55.65
CA GLU A 50 18.09 19.42 56.77
C GLU A 50 17.91 18.69 58.11
N LEU A 51 18.51 19.22 59.18
CA LEU A 51 18.32 18.71 60.54
C LEU A 51 17.44 19.69 61.32
N ILE A 52 16.21 19.28 61.60
CA ILE A 52 15.21 20.08 62.29
C ILE A 52 15.17 19.71 63.77
N ARG A 53 15.16 20.73 64.64
CA ARG A 53 14.92 20.57 66.09
C ARG A 53 13.54 21.09 66.42
N THR A 54 12.62 20.19 66.77
CA THR A 54 11.18 20.48 66.86
C THR A 54 10.57 20.00 68.18
N HIS A 55 9.44 20.60 68.56
CA HIS A 55 8.53 20.12 69.61
C HIS A 55 7.23 19.53 69.05
N ALA A 56 7.11 19.41 67.72
CA ALA A 56 5.98 18.80 67.05
C ALA A 56 5.73 17.40 67.60
N ASP A 57 4.46 17.12 67.93
CA ASP A 57 4.04 15.81 68.40
C ASP A 57 3.80 14.85 67.21
N THR A 58 3.49 15.38 66.03
CA THR A 58 3.17 14.61 64.81
C THR A 58 3.92 15.11 63.57
N VAL A 59 4.00 14.27 62.54
CA VAL A 59 4.59 14.65 61.25
C VAL A 59 3.83 15.81 60.60
N ASP A 60 2.51 15.90 60.78
CA ASP A 60 1.69 17.04 60.31
C ASP A 60 2.13 18.37 60.93
N GLU A 61 2.35 18.38 62.25
CA GLU A 61 2.85 19.55 62.97
C GLU A 61 4.28 19.90 62.54
N LEU A 62 5.14 18.90 62.36
CA LEU A 62 6.51 19.09 61.84
C LEU A 62 6.49 19.74 60.44
N MET A 63 5.65 19.25 59.52
CA MET A 63 5.54 19.84 58.18
C MET A 63 4.99 21.26 58.23
N SER A 64 3.98 21.51 59.07
CA SER A 64 3.42 22.85 59.28
C SER A 64 4.45 23.83 59.87
N GLU A 65 5.33 23.39 60.78
CA GLU A 65 6.43 24.20 61.31
C GLU A 65 7.45 24.60 60.23
N MET A 66 7.59 23.77 59.19
CA MET A 66 8.44 24.04 58.02
C MET A 66 7.71 24.82 56.91
N ASP A 67 6.50 25.30 57.16
CA ASP A 67 5.61 25.94 56.18
C ASP A 67 5.30 25.03 54.95
N ILE A 68 5.38 23.71 55.13
CA ILE A 68 5.09 22.70 54.10
C ILE A 68 3.64 22.24 54.22
N THR A 69 2.88 22.39 53.14
CA THR A 69 1.54 21.80 53.00
C THR A 69 1.58 20.65 52.02
N VAL A 70 1.55 19.42 52.55
CA VAL A 70 1.60 18.19 51.74
C VAL A 70 0.38 18.11 50.81
N GLN A 71 0.63 18.09 49.51
CA GLN A 71 -0.41 17.97 48.48
C GLN A 71 -0.80 16.51 48.24
N PRO A 72 -1.97 16.24 47.62
CA PRO A 72 -2.47 14.88 47.42
C PRO A 72 -1.56 13.96 46.60
N HIS A 73 -0.72 14.51 45.72
CA HIS A 73 0.17 13.76 44.83
C HIS A 73 1.63 13.76 45.30
N ASP A 74 1.95 14.48 46.37
CA ASP A 74 3.29 14.46 46.94
C ASP A 74 3.56 13.13 47.64
N GLU A 75 4.84 12.78 47.71
CA GLU A 75 5.28 11.58 48.42
C GLU A 75 5.83 11.96 49.79
N LEU A 76 5.32 11.27 50.81
CA LEU A 76 5.76 11.43 52.19
C LEU A 76 6.06 10.05 52.77
N SER A 77 7.30 9.86 53.23
CA SER A 77 7.78 8.60 53.81
C SER A 77 7.02 8.14 55.06
N HIS A 78 6.34 9.05 55.75
CA HIS A 78 5.60 8.81 56.99
C HIS A 78 4.16 9.33 56.86
N LYS A 79 3.24 8.83 57.69
CA LYS A 79 1.88 9.39 57.72
C LYS A 79 1.90 10.69 58.51
N LEU A 80 1.06 11.65 58.10
CA LEU A 80 0.85 12.91 58.83
C LEU A 80 0.50 12.70 60.32
N SER A 81 -0.18 11.59 60.64
CA SER A 81 -0.56 11.24 62.02
C SER A 81 0.53 10.56 62.84
N ASP A 82 1.66 10.16 62.23
CA ASP A 82 2.71 9.44 62.94
C ASP A 82 3.39 10.37 63.95
N SER A 83 3.76 9.82 65.12
CA SER A 83 4.41 10.59 66.19
C SER A 83 5.86 10.88 65.87
N VAL A 84 6.33 12.10 66.12
CA VAL A 84 7.72 12.49 65.86
C VAL A 84 8.64 11.94 66.95
N GLU A 85 9.70 11.24 66.53
CA GLU A 85 10.69 10.64 67.43
C GLU A 85 12.10 11.21 67.24
N TYR A 86 12.91 11.14 68.29
CA TYR A 86 14.32 11.55 68.21
C TYR A 86 15.10 10.65 67.24
N GLY A 87 15.73 11.26 66.24
CA GLY A 87 16.48 10.57 65.20
C GLY A 87 15.63 10.06 64.04
N MET A 88 14.35 10.41 63.98
CA MET A 88 13.47 10.12 62.83
C MET A 88 14.04 10.77 61.55
N ASP A 89 13.89 10.08 60.41
CA ASP A 89 14.25 10.56 59.08
C ASP A 89 12.98 10.65 58.25
N VAL A 90 12.58 11.86 57.85
CA VAL A 90 11.35 12.14 57.12
C VAL A 90 11.71 12.65 55.73
N GLU A 91 11.47 11.82 54.73
CA GLU A 91 11.59 12.20 53.32
C GLU A 91 10.25 12.72 52.80
N TYR A 92 10.32 13.87 52.13
CA TYR A 92 9.21 14.55 51.46
C TYR A 92 9.63 14.96 50.04
N ILE A 93 8.86 14.51 49.06
CA ILE A 93 9.09 14.78 47.64
C ILE A 93 7.86 15.47 47.08
N THR A 94 8.05 16.70 46.57
CA THR A 94 6.99 17.44 45.89
C THR A 94 6.71 16.81 44.54
N SER A 95 5.44 16.59 44.24
CA SER A 95 5.01 16.16 42.91
C SER A 95 5.27 17.24 41.86
N LYS A 96 5.54 16.79 40.64
CA LYS A 96 5.69 17.61 39.44
C LYS A 96 4.45 17.43 38.58
N SER A 97 3.93 18.52 38.04
CA SER A 97 2.89 18.49 37.01
C SER A 97 3.54 18.29 35.64
N ILE A 98 3.12 17.25 34.91
CA ILE A 98 3.62 16.92 33.58
C ILE A 98 2.46 17.00 32.60
N HIS A 99 2.68 17.72 31.51
CA HIS A 99 1.72 17.87 30.43
C HIS A 99 2.07 16.91 29.29
N LEU A 100 1.27 15.86 29.09
CA LEU A 100 1.51 14.86 28.06
C LEU A 100 0.51 15.00 26.91
N ALA A 101 1.01 15.12 25.67
CA ALA A 101 0.21 15.05 24.45
C ALA A 101 0.71 13.88 23.59
N ILE A 102 -0.22 13.05 23.10
CA ILE A 102 0.07 11.90 22.24
C ILE A 102 -0.63 12.15 20.89
N ASP A 103 0.09 11.97 19.78
CA ASP A 103 -0.38 12.10 18.40
C ASP A 103 -1.05 13.43 18.07
N GLY A 104 -0.54 14.53 18.66
CA GLY A 104 -1.13 15.87 18.49
C GLY A 104 -2.54 16.01 19.09
N GLY A 105 -2.95 15.06 19.94
CA GLY A 105 -4.23 15.05 20.64
C GLY A 105 -4.32 16.06 21.79
N GLU A 106 -5.37 15.92 22.60
CA GLU A 106 -5.57 16.78 23.77
C GLU A 106 -4.45 16.56 24.81
N GLN A 107 -3.88 17.66 25.29
CA GLN A 107 -2.88 17.65 26.36
C GLN A 107 -3.54 17.22 27.68
N LYS A 108 -2.96 16.22 28.34
CA LYS A 108 -3.42 15.70 29.62
C LYS A 108 -2.40 15.97 30.72
N ASP A 109 -2.91 16.36 31.89
CA ASP A 109 -2.09 16.63 33.07
C ASP A 109 -1.88 15.35 33.89
N TYR A 110 -0.62 15.11 34.23
CA TYR A 110 -0.17 14.05 35.13
C TYR A 110 0.57 14.66 36.31
N TYR A 111 0.56 13.96 37.45
CA TYR A 111 1.31 14.34 38.64
C TYR A 111 2.19 13.16 39.05
N THR A 112 3.47 13.39 39.24
CA THR A 112 4.46 12.33 39.51
C THR A 112 5.59 12.84 40.40
N THR A 113 6.16 11.97 41.24
CA THR A 113 7.40 12.22 41.99
C THR A 113 8.63 11.64 41.28
N ALA A 114 8.46 11.04 40.10
CA ALA A 114 9.54 10.47 39.31
C ALA A 114 10.63 11.51 38.98
N ASP A 115 11.87 11.04 38.91
CA ASP A 115 13.02 11.89 38.63
C ASP A 115 13.24 12.09 37.14
N THR A 116 12.92 11.08 36.33
CA THR A 116 13.17 11.07 34.88
C THR A 116 11.92 10.77 34.05
N VAL A 117 11.94 11.19 32.78
CA VAL A 117 10.87 10.94 31.80
C VAL A 117 10.53 9.45 31.70
N GLY A 118 11.54 8.58 31.67
CA GLY A 118 11.38 7.13 31.59
C GLY A 118 10.74 6.50 32.83
N GLU A 119 11.07 7.00 34.02
CA GLU A 119 10.43 6.58 35.26
C GLU A 119 8.96 7.01 35.29
N PHE A 120 8.65 8.25 34.86
CA PHE A 120 7.28 8.73 34.73
C PHE A 120 6.44 7.88 33.78
N PHE A 121 6.98 7.55 32.59
CA PHE A 121 6.29 6.66 31.66
C PHE A 121 6.00 5.29 32.28
N LYS A 122 7.00 4.70 32.95
CA LYS A 122 6.85 3.41 33.63
C LYS A 122 5.84 3.45 34.78
N GLU A 123 5.82 4.52 35.57
CA GLU A 123 4.87 4.71 36.67
C GLU A 123 3.42 4.75 36.17
N ASN A 124 3.21 5.31 34.99
CA ASN A 124 1.88 5.50 34.39
C ASN A 124 1.50 4.40 33.40
N ASP A 125 2.23 3.27 33.37
CA ASP A 125 2.04 2.17 32.43
C ASP A 125 2.03 2.62 30.96
N LEU A 126 2.84 3.63 30.63
CA LEU A 126 3.05 4.15 29.28
C LEU A 126 4.27 3.46 28.66
N GLU A 127 4.06 2.76 27.56
CA GLU A 127 5.11 2.07 26.81
C GLU A 127 5.17 2.59 25.38
N PHE A 128 6.36 3.02 24.95
CA PHE A 128 6.61 3.52 23.61
C PHE A 128 7.64 2.64 22.90
N LYS A 129 7.47 2.48 21.59
CA LYS A 129 8.27 1.62 20.71
C LYS A 129 9.50 2.35 20.21
N GLU A 130 10.41 1.59 19.58
CA GLU A 130 11.67 2.12 19.03
C GLU A 130 11.45 3.18 17.93
N HIS A 131 10.35 3.09 17.18
CA HIS A 131 10.06 4.01 16.08
C HIS A 131 9.24 5.23 16.50
N ASP A 132 8.70 5.25 17.73
CA ASP A 132 7.93 6.37 18.24
C ASP A 132 8.84 7.58 18.46
N GLN A 133 8.34 8.77 18.18
CA GLN A 133 9.08 10.01 18.38
C GLN A 133 8.70 10.64 19.71
N LEU A 134 9.68 10.79 20.58
CA LEU A 134 9.53 11.46 21.86
C LEU A 134 10.21 12.84 21.80
N SER A 135 9.50 13.88 22.24
CA SER A 135 10.07 15.23 22.39
C SER A 135 11.21 15.32 23.42
N HIS A 136 11.24 14.39 24.40
CA HIS A 136 12.19 14.35 25.49
C HIS A 136 12.79 12.95 25.64
N GLN A 137 14.04 12.87 26.09
CA GLN A 137 14.72 11.58 26.23
C GLN A 137 14.30 10.87 27.52
N SER A 138 14.22 9.54 27.50
CA SER A 138 13.86 8.73 28.68
C SER A 138 14.73 9.03 29.93
N GLY A 139 16.02 9.35 29.75
CA GLY A 139 16.92 9.70 30.85
C GLY A 139 16.88 11.17 31.28
N GLU A 140 16.07 12.01 30.64
CA GLU A 140 15.98 13.44 30.95
C GLU A 140 15.28 13.67 32.29
N ARG A 141 15.79 14.62 33.08
CA ARG A 141 15.22 14.93 34.40
C ARG A 141 13.94 15.73 34.24
N LEU A 142 12.89 15.30 34.93
CA LEU A 142 11.60 15.98 34.92
C LEU A 142 11.64 17.29 35.70
N ALA A 143 10.98 18.31 35.14
CA ALA A 143 10.71 19.59 35.79
C ALA A 143 9.19 19.78 35.96
N ASP A 144 8.81 20.59 36.95
CA ASP A 144 7.41 20.96 37.14
C ASP A 144 6.89 21.81 35.97
N GLY A 145 5.70 21.48 35.47
CA GLY A 145 5.09 22.07 34.28
C GLY A 145 5.72 21.63 32.95
N MET A 146 6.53 20.57 32.92
CA MET A 146 7.19 20.09 31.70
C MET A 146 6.16 19.53 30.70
N SER A 147 6.28 19.94 29.44
CA SER A 147 5.45 19.43 28.33
C SER A 147 6.19 18.35 27.55
N ILE A 148 5.56 17.19 27.44
CA ILE A 148 6.07 16.04 26.71
C ILE A 148 5.09 15.74 25.58
N GLU A 149 5.56 15.84 24.35
CA GLU A 149 4.87 15.38 23.15
C GLU A 149 5.43 14.03 22.71
N VAL A 150 4.52 13.15 22.30
CA VAL A 150 4.80 11.83 21.75
C VAL A 150 4.05 11.68 20.44
N ALA A 151 4.73 11.17 19.41
CA ALA A 151 4.09 10.72 18.18
C ALA A 151 4.34 9.21 18.03
N GLU A 152 3.28 8.42 18.12
CA GLU A 152 3.32 6.97 17.96
C GLU A 152 3.56 6.63 16.50
N ALA A 153 4.52 5.74 16.25
CA ALA A 153 4.81 5.26 14.92
C ALA A 153 3.90 4.09 14.57
N PHE A 154 3.48 4.09 13.31
CA PHE A 154 2.74 2.99 12.70
C PHE A 154 3.37 2.60 11.38
N GLN A 155 3.11 1.36 10.95
CA GLN A 155 3.58 0.87 9.66
C GLN A 155 2.54 1.17 8.59
N VAL A 156 2.99 1.66 7.45
CA VAL A 156 2.19 1.83 6.23
C VAL A 156 2.74 0.90 5.17
N THR A 157 1.86 0.21 4.47
CA THR A 157 2.23 -0.53 3.27
C THR A 157 2.28 0.44 2.11
N LEU A 158 3.49 0.63 1.58
CA LEU A 158 3.78 1.47 0.43
C LEU A 158 4.14 0.57 -0.76
N ASN A 159 3.44 0.73 -1.86
CA ASN A 159 3.78 0.12 -3.14
C ASN A 159 4.18 1.23 -4.11
N ASP A 160 5.48 1.33 -4.40
CA ASP A 160 6.01 2.28 -5.36
C ASP A 160 6.38 1.56 -6.67
N GLY A 161 5.61 1.78 -7.73
CA GLY A 161 5.96 1.23 -9.04
C GLY A 161 5.93 -0.30 -9.12
N GLY A 162 5.24 -0.98 -8.20
CA GLY A 162 5.23 -2.44 -8.06
C GLY A 162 6.15 -2.99 -6.97
N ASP A 163 7.03 -2.16 -6.39
CA ASP A 163 7.88 -2.52 -5.27
C ASP A 163 7.15 -2.26 -3.94
N GLU A 164 6.65 -3.33 -3.31
CA GLU A 164 5.92 -3.26 -2.05
C GLU A 164 6.86 -3.34 -0.83
N GLU A 165 6.74 -2.37 0.08
CA GLU A 165 7.45 -2.32 1.35
C GLU A 165 6.58 -1.84 2.51
N SER A 166 7.00 -2.17 3.74
CA SER A 166 6.39 -1.65 4.96
C SER A 166 7.30 -0.62 5.60
N VAL A 167 6.84 0.63 5.61
CA VAL A 167 7.59 1.77 6.13
C VAL A 167 7.01 2.23 7.47
N TRP A 168 7.86 2.60 8.42
CA TRP A 168 7.44 3.20 9.68
C TRP A 168 7.35 4.70 9.53
N THR A 169 6.27 5.29 10.03
CA THR A 169 6.10 6.74 10.05
C THR A 169 5.36 7.19 11.30
N THR A 170 5.60 8.44 11.71
CA THR A 170 4.77 9.16 12.69
C THR A 170 3.93 10.25 12.02
N LYS A 171 3.96 10.33 10.68
CA LYS A 171 3.24 11.32 9.89
C LYS A 171 1.80 10.89 9.68
N SER A 172 0.91 11.88 9.65
CA SER A 172 -0.53 11.63 9.53
C SER A 172 -1.07 11.78 8.12
N THR A 173 -0.27 12.24 7.14
CA THR A 173 -0.72 12.46 5.75
C THR A 173 0.16 11.73 4.74
N VAL A 174 -0.41 11.44 3.56
CA VAL A 174 0.31 10.82 2.44
C VAL A 174 1.50 11.67 2.01
N GLY A 175 1.31 12.97 1.80
CA GLY A 175 2.37 13.88 1.37
C GLY A 175 3.54 13.94 2.37
N ASP A 176 3.24 14.03 3.68
CA ASP A 176 4.27 14.02 4.71
C ASP A 176 5.07 12.70 4.73
N LEU A 177 4.40 11.56 4.45
CA LEU A 177 5.07 10.26 4.35
C LEU A 177 5.98 10.20 3.12
N LEU A 178 5.51 10.67 1.95
CA LEU A 178 6.30 10.70 0.73
C LEU A 178 7.56 11.56 0.92
N ASP A 179 7.42 12.74 1.53
CA ASP A 179 8.53 13.61 1.89
C ASP A 179 9.52 12.92 2.85
N GLU A 180 9.01 12.21 3.87
CA GLU A 180 9.83 11.47 4.84
C GLU A 180 10.63 10.33 4.18
N GLN A 181 10.02 9.61 3.24
CA GLN A 181 10.70 8.55 2.47
C GLN A 181 11.57 9.11 1.33
N GLY A 182 11.52 10.41 1.06
CA GLY A 182 12.27 11.05 -0.02
C GLY A 182 11.75 10.68 -1.42
N ILE A 183 10.44 10.44 -1.52
CA ILE A 183 9.77 10.05 -2.74
C ILE A 183 9.23 11.29 -3.45
N GLU A 184 9.77 11.60 -4.62
CA GLU A 184 9.28 12.68 -5.48
C GLU A 184 8.39 12.10 -6.58
N LEU A 185 7.23 12.72 -6.79
CA LEU A 185 6.31 12.39 -7.88
C LEU A 185 6.59 13.29 -9.09
N ASN A 186 6.54 12.70 -10.29
CA ASN A 186 6.54 13.48 -11.52
C ASN A 186 5.10 13.87 -11.95
N ASP A 187 4.98 14.70 -12.99
CA ASP A 187 3.68 15.23 -13.46
C ASP A 187 2.71 14.15 -14.00
N LEU A 188 3.20 12.95 -14.29
CA LEU A 188 2.42 11.82 -14.83
C LEU A 188 2.16 10.74 -13.79
N ASP A 189 2.92 10.68 -12.70
CA ASP A 189 2.72 9.69 -11.65
C ASP A 189 1.35 9.86 -10.99
N GLU A 190 0.72 8.74 -10.63
CA GLU A 190 -0.60 8.74 -10.02
C GLU A 190 -0.54 8.11 -8.63
N LEU A 191 -1.17 8.77 -7.65
CA LEU A 191 -1.42 8.21 -6.33
C LEU A 191 -2.83 7.62 -6.27
N ASN A 192 -2.98 6.51 -5.54
CA ASN A 192 -4.31 5.99 -5.23
C ASN A 192 -5.06 6.84 -4.17
N LEU A 193 -4.34 7.70 -3.45
CA LEU A 193 -4.82 8.59 -2.40
C LEU A 193 -4.31 10.03 -2.61
N ASP A 194 -5.09 11.00 -2.15
CA ASP A 194 -4.72 12.42 -2.14
C ASP A 194 -3.54 12.67 -1.19
N GLU A 195 -2.65 13.61 -1.48
CA GLU A 195 -1.48 13.91 -0.62
C GLU A 195 -1.92 14.34 0.80
N GLU A 196 -3.05 15.02 0.92
CA GLU A 196 -3.61 15.46 2.19
C GLU A 196 -4.46 14.37 2.89
N ALA A 197 -4.61 13.19 2.27
CA ALA A 197 -5.36 12.09 2.87
C ALA A 197 -4.69 11.59 4.14
N TRP A 198 -5.49 11.31 5.16
CA TRP A 198 -4.97 10.77 6.41
C TRP A 198 -4.54 9.31 6.30
N LEU A 199 -3.35 9.03 6.83
CA LEU A 199 -2.77 7.70 6.90
C LEU A 199 -3.15 6.99 8.20
N THR A 200 -3.36 5.68 8.07
CA THR A 200 -3.51 4.74 9.18
C THR A 200 -2.71 3.49 8.87
N ALA A 201 -2.49 2.62 9.86
CA ALA A 201 -1.70 1.41 9.68
C ALA A 201 -2.23 0.45 8.59
N ASP A 202 -3.55 0.49 8.34
CA ASP A 202 -4.21 -0.36 7.36
C ASP A 202 -4.41 0.33 6.00
N THR A 203 -3.90 1.55 5.82
CA THR A 203 -4.07 2.32 4.58
C THR A 203 -3.08 1.80 3.53
N PRO A 204 -3.54 1.17 2.42
CA PRO A 204 -2.65 0.81 1.33
C PRO A 204 -2.32 2.07 0.52
N LEU A 205 -1.05 2.46 0.47
CA LEU A 205 -0.58 3.56 -0.36
C LEU A 205 0.08 2.99 -1.61
N GLU A 206 -0.41 3.37 -2.78
CA GLU A 206 0.09 2.91 -4.07
C GLU A 206 0.47 4.11 -4.94
N ILE A 207 1.67 4.04 -5.50
CA ILE A 207 2.20 5.00 -6.47
C ILE A 207 2.31 4.26 -7.81
N THR A 208 1.58 4.74 -8.80
CA THR A 208 1.70 4.28 -10.18
C THR A 208 2.70 5.18 -10.89
N ARG A 209 3.85 4.62 -11.25
CA ARG A 209 4.92 5.34 -11.96
C ARG A 209 4.62 5.37 -13.44
N VAL A 210 4.47 6.55 -14.02
CA VAL A 210 4.07 6.71 -15.41
C VAL A 210 5.17 7.39 -16.21
N GLU A 211 5.58 6.75 -17.30
CA GLU A 211 6.52 7.29 -18.27
C GLU A 211 5.91 7.29 -19.67
N LYS A 212 6.18 8.34 -20.44
CA LYS A 212 5.87 8.40 -21.87
C LYS A 212 7.16 8.51 -22.66
N VAL A 213 7.42 7.54 -23.53
CA VAL A 213 8.60 7.51 -24.39
C VAL A 213 8.21 7.49 -25.85
N THR A 214 9.05 8.12 -26.67
CA THR A 214 8.93 8.07 -28.13
C THR A 214 9.78 6.92 -28.66
N GLU A 215 9.14 5.92 -29.27
CA GLU A 215 9.82 4.79 -29.92
C GLU A 215 9.74 4.93 -31.45
N ILE A 216 10.88 4.90 -32.13
CA ILE A 216 10.97 4.99 -33.58
C ILE A 216 11.29 3.60 -34.15
N VAL A 217 10.44 3.12 -35.07
CA VAL A 217 10.54 1.80 -35.69
C VAL A 217 10.55 1.94 -37.21
N GLU A 218 11.55 1.36 -37.86
CA GLU A 218 11.61 1.26 -39.33
C GLU A 218 10.97 -0.07 -39.78
N GLU A 219 10.07 0.00 -40.76
CA GLU A 219 9.41 -1.16 -41.35
C GLU A 219 9.53 -1.15 -42.89
N GLU A 220 9.86 -2.31 -43.47
CA GLU A 220 9.85 -2.51 -44.92
C GLU A 220 8.41 -2.68 -45.42
N THR A 221 8.12 -2.12 -46.60
CA THR A 221 6.81 -2.25 -47.25
C THR A 221 6.92 -3.05 -48.54
N ASP A 222 6.08 -4.07 -48.66
CA ASP A 222 6.03 -4.94 -49.83
C ASP A 222 5.75 -4.15 -51.13
N TYR A 223 6.36 -4.59 -52.22
CA TYR A 223 6.03 -4.09 -53.55
C TYR A 223 4.96 -4.94 -54.23
N SER A 224 4.17 -4.30 -55.11
CA SER A 224 3.16 -5.02 -55.90
C SER A 224 3.75 -5.63 -57.18
N VAL A 225 3.19 -6.75 -57.65
CA VAL A 225 3.58 -7.39 -58.93
C VAL A 225 2.51 -7.16 -59.98
N GLU A 226 2.85 -6.49 -61.08
CA GLU A 226 1.97 -6.29 -62.24
C GLU A 226 2.30 -7.29 -63.36
N VAL A 227 1.32 -8.10 -63.75
CA VAL A 227 1.47 -9.07 -64.83
C VAL A 227 0.98 -8.49 -66.16
N LYS A 228 1.87 -8.37 -67.15
CA LYS A 228 1.54 -7.91 -68.51
C LYS A 228 1.49 -9.10 -69.48
N LYS A 229 0.42 -9.22 -70.26
CA LYS A 229 0.34 -10.26 -71.30
C LYS A 229 1.27 -9.91 -72.46
N ASP A 230 2.00 -10.92 -72.95
CA ASP A 230 2.91 -10.80 -74.08
C ASP A 230 2.59 -11.90 -75.10
N ASP A 231 2.25 -11.54 -76.33
CA ASP A 231 1.89 -12.47 -77.41
C ASP A 231 3.10 -12.97 -78.21
N SER A 232 4.30 -12.45 -77.92
CA SER A 232 5.57 -12.92 -78.47
C SER A 232 6.18 -14.05 -77.66
N LEU A 233 5.87 -14.11 -76.36
CA LEU A 233 6.34 -15.13 -75.43
C LEU A 233 5.43 -16.39 -75.44
N PRO A 234 6.02 -17.61 -75.45
CA PRO A 234 5.28 -18.87 -75.35
C PRO A 234 4.27 -18.89 -74.20
N LYS A 235 3.10 -19.48 -74.44
CA LYS A 235 2.02 -19.53 -73.45
C LYS A 235 2.49 -20.15 -72.13
N GLY A 236 2.38 -19.39 -71.05
CA GLY A 236 2.71 -19.82 -69.69
C GLY A 236 4.14 -19.49 -69.24
N GLU A 237 5.02 -19.03 -70.13
CA GLU A 237 6.35 -18.54 -69.75
C GLU A 237 6.25 -17.17 -69.07
N ARG A 238 7.02 -16.95 -68.00
CA ARG A 238 7.08 -15.68 -67.26
C ARG A 238 8.46 -15.05 -67.43
N LYS A 239 8.50 -13.75 -67.66
CA LYS A 239 9.74 -12.98 -67.75
C LYS A 239 9.61 -11.67 -66.99
N VAL A 240 10.49 -11.42 -66.02
CA VAL A 240 10.56 -10.13 -65.34
C VAL A 240 11.04 -9.08 -66.35
N LEU A 241 10.26 -8.01 -66.48
CA LEU A 241 10.56 -6.84 -67.31
C LEU A 241 11.20 -5.73 -66.48
N GLU A 242 10.73 -5.53 -65.25
CA GLU A 242 11.24 -4.56 -64.28
C GLU A 242 11.22 -5.21 -62.89
N ASP A 243 12.33 -5.19 -62.17
CA ASP A 243 12.43 -5.70 -60.80
C ASP A 243 11.67 -4.79 -59.82
N GLY A 244 11.02 -5.39 -58.83
CA GLY A 244 10.41 -4.65 -57.73
C GLY A 244 11.46 -4.13 -56.74
N GLN A 245 11.07 -3.13 -55.95
CA GLN A 245 11.84 -2.66 -54.80
C GLN A 245 10.91 -2.44 -53.62
N GLU A 246 11.24 -3.01 -52.47
CA GLU A 246 10.54 -2.73 -51.22
C GLU A 246 10.63 -1.24 -50.88
N GLY A 247 9.55 -0.72 -50.31
CA GLY A 247 9.58 0.60 -49.70
C GLY A 247 10.10 0.51 -48.26
N LEU A 248 10.35 1.67 -47.66
CA LEU A 248 10.76 1.81 -46.28
C LEU A 248 9.91 2.91 -45.65
N VAL A 249 9.32 2.61 -44.49
CA VAL A 249 8.57 3.60 -43.70
C VAL A 249 9.15 3.65 -42.29
N THR A 250 9.25 4.86 -41.75
CA THR A 250 9.58 5.10 -40.34
C THR A 250 8.29 5.44 -39.60
N LYS A 251 8.02 4.72 -38.52
CA LYS A 251 6.87 4.94 -37.63
C LYS A 251 7.36 5.42 -36.27
N GLU A 252 6.81 6.54 -35.83
CA GLU A 252 7.04 7.11 -34.50
C GLU A 252 5.84 6.80 -33.61
N TYR A 253 6.11 6.10 -32.50
CA TYR A 253 5.11 5.71 -31.51
C TYR A 253 5.31 6.48 -30.22
N GLU A 254 4.22 6.98 -29.62
CA GLU A 254 4.19 7.34 -28.21
C GLU A 254 3.80 6.09 -27.42
N VAL A 255 4.70 5.64 -26.54
CA VAL A 255 4.51 4.46 -25.70
C VAL A 255 4.33 4.93 -24.26
N THR A 256 3.20 4.57 -23.65
CA THR A 256 2.95 4.79 -22.21
C THR A 256 3.35 3.54 -21.44
N ILE A 257 4.19 3.74 -20.43
CA ILE A 257 4.71 2.72 -19.55
C ILE A 257 4.19 3.03 -18.14
N GLU A 258 3.52 2.07 -17.51
CA GLU A 258 3.08 2.15 -16.11
C GLU A 258 3.80 1.07 -15.32
N ASN A 259 4.47 1.45 -14.22
CA ASN A 259 5.22 0.52 -13.36
C ASN A 259 6.24 -0.35 -14.13
N GLY A 260 6.84 0.22 -15.17
CA GLY A 260 7.79 -0.48 -16.04
C GLY A 260 7.16 -1.39 -17.12
N GLU A 261 5.84 -1.49 -17.21
CA GLU A 261 5.12 -2.28 -18.22
C GLU A 261 4.46 -1.39 -19.29
N GLU A 262 4.61 -1.72 -20.58
CA GLU A 262 3.91 -1.01 -21.67
C GLU A 262 2.40 -1.28 -21.59
N VAL A 263 1.62 -0.22 -21.33
CA VAL A 263 0.14 -0.28 -21.25
C VAL A 263 -0.53 0.26 -22.51
N SER A 264 0.12 1.16 -23.24
CA SER A 264 -0.42 1.79 -24.44
C SER A 264 0.66 2.13 -25.46
N ARG A 265 0.31 2.05 -26.74
CA ARG A 265 1.14 2.44 -27.88
C ARG A 265 0.28 3.11 -28.93
N GLU A 266 0.59 4.36 -29.24
CA GLU A 266 -0.13 5.18 -30.23
C GLU A 266 0.83 5.59 -31.36
N LEU A 267 0.41 5.39 -32.62
CA LEU A 267 1.17 5.86 -33.78
C LEU A 267 0.97 7.37 -33.92
N VAL A 268 2.04 8.14 -33.72
CA VAL A 268 2.02 9.59 -33.79
C VAL A 268 2.28 10.06 -35.22
N GLU A 269 3.28 9.47 -35.87
CA GLU A 269 3.71 9.85 -37.21
C GLU A 269 4.17 8.63 -38.01
N GLU A 270 3.86 8.61 -39.31
CA GLU A 270 4.39 7.65 -40.28
C GLU A 270 4.99 8.45 -41.44
N THR A 271 6.28 8.23 -41.69
CA THR A 271 7.03 8.86 -42.78
C THR A 271 7.44 7.81 -43.79
N VAL A 272 7.15 8.05 -45.07
CA VAL A 272 7.62 7.20 -46.17
C VAL A 272 9.02 7.66 -46.57
N ASP A 273 10.04 6.92 -46.14
CA ASP A 273 11.44 7.20 -46.48
C ASP A 273 11.78 6.75 -47.89
N GLN A 274 11.19 5.63 -48.34
CA GLN A 274 11.33 5.10 -49.68
C GLN A 274 10.01 4.52 -50.19
N GLU A 275 9.52 5.02 -51.32
CA GLU A 275 8.35 4.46 -52.01
C GLU A 275 8.66 3.08 -52.58
N SER A 276 7.73 2.12 -52.42
CA SER A 276 7.87 0.80 -53.04
C SER A 276 7.70 0.89 -54.57
N ARG A 277 8.53 0.16 -55.31
CA ARG A 277 8.47 0.08 -56.77
C ARG A 277 7.95 -1.27 -57.19
N ARG A 278 6.86 -1.26 -57.97
CA ARG A 278 6.22 -2.48 -58.48
C ARG A 278 7.15 -3.29 -59.40
N GLU A 279 7.09 -4.61 -59.29
CA GLU A 279 7.70 -5.54 -60.23
C GLU A 279 6.79 -5.74 -61.44
N ILE A 280 7.34 -5.76 -62.66
CA ILE A 280 6.56 -6.03 -63.88
C ILE A 280 6.98 -7.37 -64.44
N VAL A 281 6.02 -8.29 -64.59
CA VAL A 281 6.27 -9.63 -65.14
C VAL A 281 5.45 -9.82 -66.42
N ALA A 282 6.12 -10.07 -67.54
CA ALA A 282 5.48 -10.51 -68.77
C ALA A 282 5.02 -11.97 -68.63
N LEU A 283 3.77 -12.26 -69.00
CA LEU A 283 3.21 -13.59 -69.11
C LEU A 283 2.92 -13.90 -70.57
N GLY A 284 3.59 -14.92 -71.10
CA GLY A 284 3.44 -15.35 -72.47
C GLY A 284 2.04 -15.89 -72.76
N THR A 285 1.51 -15.51 -73.92
CA THR A 285 0.20 -15.90 -74.44
C THR A 285 0.27 -16.52 -75.83
N LYS A 286 1.47 -16.61 -76.43
CA LYS A 286 1.70 -17.21 -77.74
C LYS A 286 1.39 -18.70 -77.69
N VAL A 287 0.28 -19.08 -78.33
CA VAL A 287 -0.07 -20.48 -78.56
C VAL A 287 0.50 -20.83 -79.93
N ASP A 288 1.37 -21.83 -80.01
CA ASP A 288 1.76 -22.39 -81.30
C ASP A 288 0.51 -22.95 -81.98
N GLU A 289 0.27 -22.55 -83.23
CA GLU A 289 -0.84 -23.10 -84.01
C GLU A 289 -0.70 -24.62 -84.08
N PRO A 290 -1.78 -25.39 -83.80
CA PRO A 290 -1.73 -26.82 -83.92
C PRO A 290 -1.45 -27.18 -85.38
N ASP A 291 -0.41 -28.00 -85.60
CA ASP A 291 -0.21 -28.69 -86.87
C ASP A 291 -1.51 -29.44 -87.24
N PRO A 292 -2.01 -29.36 -88.49
CA PRO A 292 -3.29 -29.93 -88.86
C PRO A 292 -3.21 -31.46 -88.81
N GLN A 293 -3.78 -32.07 -87.75
CA GLN A 293 -3.99 -33.52 -87.73
C GLN A 293 -5.33 -33.87 -88.40
N PRO A 294 -5.32 -34.83 -89.35
CA PRO A 294 -6.50 -35.27 -90.05
C PRO A 294 -7.37 -36.18 -89.17
N ALA A 295 -8.68 -36.01 -89.32
CA ALA A 295 -9.71 -36.88 -88.77
C ALA A 295 -9.62 -38.31 -89.32
N VAL A 296 -9.79 -39.33 -88.47
CA VAL A 296 -10.47 -40.58 -88.84
C VAL A 296 -11.10 -41.27 -87.63
N THR A 297 -12.32 -41.75 -87.86
CA THR A 297 -13.24 -42.45 -86.97
C THR A 297 -13.22 -43.97 -87.23
N ALA A 298 -13.35 -44.75 -86.16
CA ALA A 298 -14.03 -46.06 -86.00
C ALA A 298 -13.55 -47.34 -86.76
N SER A 299 -13.27 -48.45 -86.02
CA SER A 299 -14.23 -49.56 -85.77
C SER A 299 -13.62 -50.97 -85.53
N ALA A 300 -14.01 -51.59 -84.41
CA ALA A 300 -14.31 -53.01 -84.08
C ALA A 300 -13.38 -54.23 -84.43
N SER A 301 -13.05 -55.08 -83.43
CA SER A 301 -13.64 -56.44 -83.21
C SER A 301 -12.95 -57.28 -82.10
N GLN A 302 -13.79 -58.03 -81.34
CA GLN A 302 -13.60 -59.02 -80.23
C GLN A 302 -13.22 -60.45 -80.77
N PRO A 303 -13.10 -61.58 -80.01
CA PRO A 303 -13.19 -61.84 -78.53
C PRO A 303 -12.23 -62.90 -77.88
N GLU A 304 -12.40 -63.10 -76.54
CA GLU A 304 -12.26 -64.34 -75.70
C GLU A 304 -10.84 -64.86 -75.30
N GLU A 305 -10.48 -65.31 -74.07
CA GLU A 305 -11.15 -65.87 -72.87
C GLU A 305 -10.33 -65.65 -71.54
N GLU A 306 -11.05 -65.45 -70.41
CA GLU A 306 -10.93 -65.87 -68.96
C GLU A 306 -9.62 -66.46 -68.32
N PRO A 307 -9.52 -66.67 -66.98
CA PRO A 307 -10.17 -66.03 -65.81
C PRO A 307 -9.18 -65.63 -64.66
N SER A 308 -9.66 -64.84 -63.69
CA SER A 308 -9.76 -65.23 -62.25
C SER A 308 -9.56 -64.10 -61.23
N SER A 309 -10.62 -63.92 -60.42
CA SER A 309 -10.65 -63.56 -58.97
C SER A 309 -10.17 -62.17 -58.55
N SER A 310 -10.87 -61.33 -57.80
CA SER A 310 -12.15 -61.34 -57.03
C SER A 310 -12.55 -59.86 -56.86
N GLY A 311 -13.78 -59.42 -57.16
CA GLY A 311 -14.91 -59.36 -56.20
C GLY A 311 -14.82 -58.14 -55.26
N LYS A 312 -15.32 -56.91 -55.58
CA LYS A 312 -16.74 -56.45 -55.67
C LYS A 312 -17.44 -56.56 -54.29
N VAL A 313 -18.28 -55.70 -53.72
CA VAL A 313 -19.20 -54.57 -54.06
C VAL A 313 -19.67 -54.00 -52.70
N VAL A 314 -19.82 -52.68 -52.48
CA VAL A 314 -21.06 -51.86 -52.55
C VAL A 314 -22.07 -51.99 -51.38
N GLN A 315 -22.43 -50.79 -50.86
CA GLN A 315 -23.69 -50.32 -50.26
C GLN A 315 -24.11 -50.63 -48.79
N THR A 316 -24.26 -49.51 -48.08
CA THR A 316 -25.42 -49.04 -47.30
C THR A 316 -25.69 -49.52 -45.87
N SER A 317 -25.89 -48.48 -45.04
CA SER A 317 -26.88 -48.32 -43.98
C SER A 317 -26.56 -48.77 -42.55
N ALA A 318 -26.38 -47.72 -41.74
CA ALA A 318 -27.08 -47.43 -40.48
C ALA A 318 -26.53 -47.98 -39.14
N LYS A 319 -26.22 -46.97 -38.30
CA LYS A 319 -26.47 -46.81 -36.85
C LYS A 319 -25.53 -47.46 -35.82
N VAL A 320 -24.95 -46.56 -35.00
CA VAL A 320 -24.58 -46.69 -33.56
C VAL A 320 -23.46 -47.71 -33.28
N SER A 321 -22.30 -47.40 -32.71
CA SER A 321 -21.97 -46.50 -31.60
C SER A 321 -20.44 -46.34 -31.50
N LYS A 322 -20.00 -45.21 -30.92
CA LYS A 322 -18.77 -45.01 -30.13
C LYS A 322 -17.37 -45.13 -30.78
N SER A 323 -16.73 -43.95 -30.80
CA SER A 323 -15.45 -43.62 -30.14
C SER A 323 -14.17 -43.67 -30.97
N SER A 324 -13.33 -42.65 -30.70
CA SER A 324 -11.95 -42.40 -31.14
C SER A 324 -11.77 -42.15 -32.65
N GLU A 325 -12.04 -40.95 -33.17
CA GLU A 325 -11.26 -39.70 -33.03
C GLU A 325 -10.11 -39.69 -34.06
N GLU A 326 -10.51 -39.44 -35.32
CA GLU A 326 -9.63 -39.01 -36.40
C GLU A 326 -9.56 -37.49 -36.44
N THR A 327 -8.33 -37.02 -36.49
CA THR A 327 -7.87 -35.65 -36.69
C THR A 327 -8.30 -35.12 -38.06
N SER A 328 -9.37 -34.31 -38.11
CA SER A 328 -9.65 -33.43 -39.24
C SER A 328 -9.11 -32.03 -38.95
N ARG A 329 -8.01 -31.70 -39.65
CA ARG A 329 -7.51 -30.33 -39.81
C ARG A 329 -8.57 -29.50 -40.55
N GLU A 330 -9.26 -28.64 -39.81
CA GLU A 330 -9.94 -27.47 -40.36
C GLU A 330 -9.21 -26.21 -39.91
N LYS A 331 -9.22 -25.21 -40.80
CA LYS A 331 -8.55 -23.91 -40.68
C LYS A 331 -8.87 -23.23 -39.34
N GLU A 332 -7.83 -22.94 -38.55
CA GLU A 332 -7.87 -21.84 -37.60
C GLU A 332 -6.75 -20.86 -37.96
N SER A 333 -7.11 -19.74 -38.59
CA SER A 333 -6.32 -18.51 -38.50
C SER A 333 -6.49 -17.96 -37.09
N SER A 334 -5.81 -18.61 -36.15
CA SER A 334 -5.94 -18.26 -34.75
C SER A 334 -5.13 -17.00 -34.43
N GLN A 335 -5.80 -15.86 -34.58
CA GLN A 335 -5.26 -14.58 -34.13
C GLN A 335 -5.09 -14.65 -32.60
N THR A 336 -3.83 -14.56 -32.16
CA THR A 336 -3.48 -14.51 -30.74
C THR A 336 -3.20 -13.06 -30.38
N LEU A 337 -3.86 -12.56 -29.34
CA LEU A 337 -3.79 -11.20 -28.85
C LEU A 337 -3.30 -11.20 -27.41
N GLN A 338 -2.46 -10.23 -27.03
CA GLN A 338 -2.24 -9.90 -25.63
C GLN A 338 -3.32 -8.93 -25.19
N MET A 339 -4.04 -9.26 -24.12
CA MET A 339 -5.18 -8.48 -23.65
C MET A 339 -5.11 -8.31 -22.13
N HIS A 340 -5.51 -7.14 -21.66
CA HIS A 340 -5.65 -6.86 -20.23
C HIS A 340 -6.95 -7.48 -19.72
N ALA A 341 -6.85 -8.42 -18.79
CA ALA A 341 -7.97 -9.18 -18.27
C ALA A 341 -8.27 -8.82 -16.81
N THR A 342 -9.53 -8.51 -16.56
CA THR A 342 -10.13 -8.47 -15.22
C THR A 342 -11.12 -9.63 -15.06
N ALA A 343 -11.71 -9.78 -13.88
CA ALA A 343 -12.79 -10.73 -13.67
C ALA A 343 -14.01 -10.09 -12.99
N TYR A 344 -15.20 -10.56 -13.36
CA TYR A 344 -16.47 -10.07 -12.83
C TYR A 344 -17.40 -11.22 -12.42
N THR A 345 -18.34 -10.88 -11.54
CA THR A 345 -19.39 -11.79 -11.10
C THR A 345 -20.75 -11.31 -11.61
N ALA A 346 -21.67 -12.23 -11.86
CA ALA A 346 -23.05 -11.90 -12.23
C ALA A 346 -23.81 -11.15 -11.12
N GLU A 347 -23.39 -11.34 -9.85
CA GLU A 347 -24.03 -10.78 -8.66
C GLU A 347 -23.45 -9.41 -8.28
N CYS A 348 -24.00 -8.36 -8.90
CA CYS A 348 -23.78 -6.97 -8.50
C CYS A 348 -25.10 -6.20 -8.30
N THR A 349 -25.09 -5.19 -7.43
CA THR A 349 -26.27 -4.36 -7.13
C THR A 349 -26.76 -3.68 -8.40
N GLY A 350 -27.92 -4.11 -8.92
CA GLY A 350 -28.50 -3.59 -10.16
C GLY A 350 -28.18 -4.39 -11.43
N CYS A 351 -27.40 -5.46 -11.32
CA CYS A 351 -27.08 -6.34 -12.44
C CYS A 351 -28.16 -7.40 -12.64
N SER A 352 -28.59 -7.60 -13.88
CA SER A 352 -29.56 -8.65 -14.24
C SER A 352 -28.95 -10.06 -14.26
N GLY A 353 -27.61 -10.16 -14.33
CA GLY A 353 -26.88 -11.40 -14.58
C GLY A 353 -27.06 -11.95 -16.00
N ILE A 354 -27.66 -11.17 -16.91
CA ILE A 354 -27.85 -11.52 -18.31
C ILE A 354 -26.83 -10.77 -19.15
N THR A 355 -26.02 -11.50 -19.89
CA THR A 355 -24.97 -10.97 -20.79
C THR A 355 -25.57 -10.35 -22.06
N ALA A 356 -24.78 -9.59 -22.82
CA ALA A 356 -25.18 -8.98 -24.10
C ALA A 356 -25.74 -9.99 -25.13
N THR A 357 -25.26 -11.24 -25.12
CA THR A 357 -25.76 -12.32 -25.99
C THR A 357 -26.96 -13.07 -25.42
N GLY A 358 -27.44 -12.70 -24.23
CA GLY A 358 -28.60 -13.29 -23.57
C GLY A 358 -28.29 -14.53 -22.72
N ILE A 359 -27.04 -14.79 -22.40
CA ILE A 359 -26.65 -15.88 -21.48
C ILE A 359 -26.97 -15.44 -20.05
N ASP A 360 -27.77 -16.24 -19.34
CA ASP A 360 -28.05 -16.08 -17.91
C ASP A 360 -26.94 -16.74 -17.08
N LEU A 361 -26.11 -15.91 -16.46
CA LEU A 361 -25.00 -16.33 -15.61
C LEU A 361 -25.44 -16.69 -14.19
N ASN A 362 -26.59 -16.22 -13.72
CA ASN A 362 -27.14 -16.65 -12.43
C ASN A 362 -27.66 -18.10 -12.52
N ALA A 363 -28.23 -18.47 -13.66
CA ALA A 363 -28.64 -19.85 -13.94
C ALA A 363 -27.46 -20.77 -14.32
N ASN A 364 -26.33 -20.21 -14.76
CA ASN A 364 -25.15 -20.94 -15.22
C ASN A 364 -23.85 -20.31 -14.68
N PRO A 365 -23.61 -20.34 -13.35
CA PRO A 365 -22.49 -19.62 -12.73
C PRO A 365 -21.12 -20.12 -13.16
N ASP A 366 -21.01 -21.40 -13.56
CA ASP A 366 -19.74 -21.99 -14.03
C ASP A 366 -19.49 -21.76 -15.53
N LYS A 367 -20.40 -21.07 -16.23
CA LYS A 367 -20.29 -20.91 -17.68
C LYS A 367 -19.25 -19.84 -18.00
N LYS A 368 -18.19 -20.25 -18.69
CA LYS A 368 -17.10 -19.34 -19.08
C LYS A 368 -17.53 -18.38 -20.18
N VAL A 369 -17.91 -17.18 -19.76
CA VAL A 369 -18.22 -16.05 -20.63
C VAL A 369 -17.19 -14.97 -20.41
N VAL A 370 -16.79 -14.34 -21.51
CA VAL A 370 -15.90 -13.17 -21.49
C VAL A 370 -16.63 -11.97 -22.08
N ALA A 371 -16.53 -10.83 -21.40
CA ALA A 371 -16.88 -9.54 -21.96
C ALA A 371 -15.74 -9.05 -22.84
N VAL A 372 -16.06 -8.60 -24.05
CA VAL A 372 -15.08 -8.14 -25.04
C VAL A 372 -15.53 -6.86 -25.73
N ASP A 373 -14.60 -6.16 -26.37
CA ASP A 373 -14.93 -5.18 -27.39
C ASP A 373 -15.29 -5.91 -28.71
N PRO A 374 -16.53 -5.79 -29.22
CA PRO A 374 -16.96 -6.45 -30.45
C PRO A 374 -16.18 -6.04 -31.71
N SER A 375 -15.49 -4.90 -31.70
CA SER A 375 -14.63 -4.45 -32.80
C SER A 375 -13.28 -5.19 -32.85
N VAL A 376 -12.86 -5.78 -31.73
CA VAL A 376 -11.62 -6.56 -31.60
C VAL A 376 -11.90 -8.06 -31.60
N ILE A 377 -12.89 -8.51 -30.82
CA ILE A 377 -13.35 -9.91 -30.78
C ILE A 377 -14.86 -9.91 -31.01
N PRO A 378 -15.34 -10.42 -32.16
CA PRO A 378 -16.77 -10.48 -32.43
C PRO A 378 -17.55 -11.25 -31.35
N LEU A 379 -18.73 -10.73 -30.99
CA LEU A 379 -19.62 -11.45 -30.08
C LEU A 379 -20.07 -12.79 -30.69
N GLY A 380 -20.09 -13.82 -29.86
CA GLY A 380 -20.36 -15.20 -30.25
C GLY A 380 -19.11 -16.02 -30.55
N SER A 381 -17.95 -15.39 -30.73
CA SER A 381 -16.69 -16.12 -30.94
C SER A 381 -16.31 -16.97 -29.75
N ARG A 382 -15.63 -18.09 -30.00
CA ARG A 382 -14.95 -18.83 -28.92
C ARG A 382 -13.51 -18.38 -28.85
N VAL A 383 -13.06 -18.16 -27.63
CA VAL A 383 -11.68 -17.76 -27.35
C VAL A 383 -11.08 -18.70 -26.32
N TRP A 384 -9.77 -18.92 -26.41
CA TRP A 384 -8.99 -19.51 -25.33
C TRP A 384 -8.22 -18.41 -24.63
N VAL A 385 -8.36 -18.33 -23.31
CA VAL A 385 -7.69 -17.33 -22.48
C VAL A 385 -6.68 -18.03 -21.58
N GLU A 386 -5.44 -17.55 -21.58
CA GLU A 386 -4.36 -18.08 -20.74
C GLU A 386 -4.76 -18.08 -19.25
N GLY A 387 -4.58 -19.22 -18.58
CA GLY A 387 -4.94 -19.41 -17.17
C GLY A 387 -6.44 -19.55 -16.88
N TYR A 388 -7.33 -19.22 -17.83
CA TYR A 388 -8.78 -19.33 -17.66
C TYR A 388 -9.43 -20.42 -18.53
N GLY A 389 -8.86 -20.72 -19.69
CA GLY A 389 -9.33 -21.75 -20.62
C GLY A 389 -10.29 -21.22 -21.69
N THR A 390 -11.07 -22.12 -22.30
CA THR A 390 -11.98 -21.76 -23.39
C THR A 390 -13.25 -21.09 -22.87
N ALA A 391 -13.61 -19.96 -23.46
CA ALA A 391 -14.75 -19.13 -23.11
C ALA A 391 -15.49 -18.65 -24.37
N VAL A 392 -16.72 -18.20 -24.19
CA VAL A 392 -17.52 -17.55 -25.24
C VAL A 392 -17.46 -16.03 -25.06
N ALA A 393 -17.14 -15.30 -26.11
CA ALA A 393 -17.30 -13.84 -26.19
C ALA A 393 -18.80 -13.51 -26.17
N GLY A 394 -19.38 -13.47 -24.98
CA GLY A 394 -20.83 -13.45 -24.79
C GLY A 394 -21.36 -12.15 -24.20
N ASP A 395 -20.47 -11.26 -23.77
CA ASP A 395 -20.85 -10.07 -23.04
C ASP A 395 -20.09 -8.82 -23.52
N THR A 396 -20.57 -7.65 -23.11
CA THR A 396 -19.93 -6.35 -23.35
C THR A 396 -20.10 -5.48 -22.13
N GLY A 397 -19.12 -4.63 -21.82
CA GLY A 397 -19.23 -3.66 -20.74
C GLY A 397 -18.78 -2.29 -21.20
N GLY A 398 -19.30 -1.22 -20.58
CA GLY A 398 -18.94 0.15 -20.96
C GLY A 398 -17.44 0.46 -20.82
N ALA A 399 -16.74 -0.26 -19.93
CA ALA A 399 -15.30 -0.16 -19.73
C ALA A 399 -14.48 -1.18 -20.54
N ILE A 400 -15.13 -2.07 -21.31
CA ILE A 400 -14.48 -3.16 -22.05
C ILE A 400 -14.33 -2.74 -23.51
N ASN A 401 -13.29 -1.94 -23.77
CA ASN A 401 -12.97 -1.38 -25.08
C ASN A 401 -11.53 -1.77 -25.47
N GLY A 402 -11.28 -1.95 -26.76
CA GLY A 402 -9.97 -2.31 -27.32
C GLY A 402 -9.47 -3.68 -26.85
N LYS A 403 -8.21 -3.73 -26.37
CA LYS A 403 -7.54 -4.96 -25.91
C LYS A 403 -7.84 -5.32 -24.45
N ARG A 404 -9.01 -4.93 -23.94
CA ARG A 404 -9.47 -5.26 -22.59
C ARG A 404 -10.54 -6.33 -22.63
N ILE A 405 -10.48 -7.28 -21.69
CA ILE A 405 -11.50 -8.31 -21.51
C ILE A 405 -11.89 -8.42 -20.02
N ASP A 406 -13.10 -8.93 -19.76
CA ASP A 406 -13.56 -9.21 -18.40
C ASP A 406 -14.08 -10.65 -18.32
N LEU A 407 -13.50 -11.46 -17.44
CA LEU A 407 -13.78 -12.89 -17.35
C LEU A 407 -14.85 -13.16 -16.30
N HIS A 408 -15.92 -13.83 -16.69
CA HIS A 408 -16.94 -14.21 -15.72
C HIS A 408 -16.38 -15.28 -14.75
N VAL A 409 -16.55 -15.06 -13.46
CA VAL A 409 -16.27 -16.06 -12.43
C VAL A 409 -17.47 -16.25 -11.49
N PRO A 410 -17.67 -17.45 -10.92
CA PRO A 410 -18.80 -17.75 -10.06
C PRO A 410 -18.90 -16.90 -8.78
N SER A 411 -17.77 -16.43 -8.25
CA SER A 411 -17.71 -15.79 -6.92
C SER A 411 -16.80 -14.56 -6.87
N LYS A 412 -17.12 -13.63 -5.96
CA LYS A 412 -16.31 -12.42 -5.76
C LYS A 412 -14.89 -12.75 -5.29
N SER A 413 -14.76 -13.79 -4.46
CA SER A 413 -13.44 -14.27 -4.02
C SER A 413 -12.58 -14.72 -5.19
N GLU A 414 -13.16 -15.39 -6.19
CA GLU A 414 -12.43 -15.77 -7.40
C GLU A 414 -12.10 -14.58 -8.28
N ALA A 415 -12.98 -13.56 -8.34
CA ALA A 415 -12.69 -12.33 -9.07
C ALA A 415 -11.47 -11.60 -8.47
N TYR A 416 -11.47 -11.42 -7.14
CA TYR A 416 -10.33 -10.82 -6.43
C TYR A 416 -9.07 -11.67 -6.54
N SER A 417 -9.19 -13.01 -6.46
CA SER A 417 -8.03 -13.90 -6.61
C SER A 417 -7.48 -13.93 -8.04
N PHE A 418 -8.34 -13.72 -9.04
CA PHE A 418 -7.91 -13.61 -10.43
C PHE A 418 -7.10 -12.33 -10.65
N GLY A 419 -7.49 -11.23 -10.01
CA GLY A 419 -6.82 -9.94 -10.05
C GLY A 419 -6.93 -9.27 -11.42
N SER A 420 -6.05 -8.31 -11.67
CA SER A 420 -5.87 -7.68 -12.98
C SER A 420 -4.55 -8.13 -13.58
N LYS A 421 -4.53 -8.61 -14.82
CA LYS A 421 -3.30 -9.06 -15.47
C LYS A 421 -3.41 -9.14 -16.99
N THR A 422 -2.27 -9.06 -17.65
CA THR A 422 -2.17 -9.30 -19.10
C THR A 422 -2.16 -10.80 -19.38
N VAL A 423 -3.02 -11.25 -20.31
CA VAL A 423 -3.16 -12.66 -20.70
C VAL A 423 -3.13 -12.81 -22.21
N LYS A 424 -2.66 -13.97 -22.69
CA LYS A 424 -2.81 -14.35 -24.10
C LYS A 424 -4.22 -14.86 -24.38
N VAL A 425 -4.87 -14.27 -25.38
CA VAL A 425 -6.19 -14.66 -25.88
C VAL A 425 -6.05 -15.14 -27.32
N LYS A 426 -6.49 -16.37 -27.57
CA LYS A 426 -6.50 -16.98 -28.89
C LYS A 426 -7.95 -17.05 -29.38
N ILE A 427 -8.26 -16.41 -30.50
CA ILE A 427 -9.58 -16.53 -31.14
C ILE A 427 -9.62 -17.85 -31.90
N LEU A 428 -10.63 -18.68 -31.62
CA LEU A 428 -10.76 -20.03 -32.17
C LEU A 428 -11.71 -20.06 -33.37
N ASP A 429 -12.87 -19.39 -33.29
CA ASP A 429 -13.89 -19.34 -34.34
C ASP A 429 -14.81 -18.12 -34.27
#